data_AF-A0A1I7U3F0-F1
#
_entry.id   AF-A0A1I7U3F0-F1
#
_cell.length_a   1.000
_cell.length_b   1.000
_cell.length_c   1.000
_cell.angle_alpha   90.00
_cell.angle_beta   90.00
_cell.angle_gamma   90.00
#
_symmetry.space_group_name_H-M   'P 1'
#
loop_
_entity.id
_entity.type
_entity.pdbx_description
1 polymer ?
#
loop_
_entity_poly.entity_id
_entity_poly.type
_entity_poly.pdbx_seq_one_letter_code
_entity_poly.pdbx_strand_id
1 'polypeptide(L)'
;MNVTTAKSLCEKEGSVLTTFENEEERLQLADALIAGLTQKNQKIGSMLLDGRRIPTCETQDLSVLRAFPCNDPTTAFATSDKHTDSTFMFKNWASGEPSSSFYQQSVLLLFDSKTKLNSYFRDIEACIQFTISPNDKRTKKLNDALCDYSKGPGNGATVDFWNFGAACGRVAEFK
;
A
#
# COMPACT_ATOMS: atom_id res chain seq x y z
N MET A 1 3.04 -6.05 8.53
CA MET A 1 3.37 -7.01 7.45
C MET A 1 4.01 -6.23 6.31
N ASN A 2 4.99 -6.79 5.59
CA ASN A 2 5.54 -6.17 4.36
C ASN A 2 4.99 -6.86 3.10
N VAL A 3 5.12 -6.21 1.94
CA VAL A 3 4.54 -6.71 0.67
C VAL A 3 5.11 -8.07 0.25
N THR A 4 6.39 -8.34 0.51
CA THR A 4 7.01 -9.63 0.19
C THR A 4 6.40 -10.76 1.02
N THR A 5 6.13 -10.50 2.29
CA THR A 5 5.44 -11.45 3.18
C THR A 5 4.01 -11.66 2.72
N ALA A 6 3.30 -10.60 2.32
CA ALA A 6 1.95 -10.71 1.78
C ALA A 6 1.89 -11.59 0.52
N LYS A 7 2.80 -11.37 -0.44
CA LYS A 7 2.91 -12.20 -1.65
C LYS A 7 3.14 -13.68 -1.30
N SER A 8 4.11 -13.95 -0.43
CA SER A 8 4.42 -15.33 -0.01
C SER A 8 3.25 -16.00 0.72
N LEU A 9 2.46 -15.25 1.49
CA LEU A 9 1.26 -15.79 2.14
C LEU A 9 0.18 -16.16 1.12
N CYS A 10 -0.09 -15.29 0.13
CA CYS A 10 -1.06 -15.62 -0.92
C CYS A 10 -0.62 -16.86 -1.72
N GLU A 11 0.67 -16.95 -2.09
CA GLU A 11 1.22 -18.07 -2.87
C GLU A 11 1.09 -19.41 -2.13
N LYS A 12 1.28 -19.44 -0.81
CA LYS A 12 1.10 -20.64 0.02
C LYS A 12 -0.33 -21.19 0.00
N GLU A 13 -1.31 -20.32 -0.21
CA GLU A 13 -2.74 -20.66 -0.31
C GLU A 13 -3.18 -20.92 -1.77
N GLY A 14 -2.22 -21.10 -2.70
CA GLY A 14 -2.52 -21.29 -4.12
C GLY A 14 -3.17 -20.06 -4.77
N SER A 15 -2.89 -18.88 -4.24
CA SER A 15 -3.44 -17.59 -4.67
C SER A 15 -2.32 -16.61 -5.00
N VAL A 16 -2.66 -15.44 -5.53
CA VAL A 16 -1.71 -14.33 -5.78
C VAL A 16 -2.16 -13.09 -5.01
N LEU A 17 -1.22 -12.23 -4.64
CA LEU A 17 -1.58 -10.88 -4.18
C LEU A 17 -2.33 -10.19 -5.33
N THR A 18 -3.51 -9.64 -5.05
CA THR A 18 -4.42 -9.15 -6.09
C THR A 18 -5.03 -7.79 -5.71
N THR A 19 -5.96 -7.33 -6.54
CA THR A 19 -6.73 -6.11 -6.40
C THR A 19 -8.20 -6.32 -6.81
N PHE A 20 -8.91 -5.24 -7.18
CA PHE A 20 -10.28 -5.22 -7.66
C PHE A 20 -10.39 -4.60 -9.05
N GLU A 21 -11.24 -5.17 -9.90
CA GLU A 21 -11.50 -4.73 -11.27
C GLU A 21 -12.73 -3.83 -11.42
N ASN A 22 -13.60 -3.81 -10.41
CA ASN A 22 -14.88 -3.10 -10.47
C ASN A 22 -15.37 -2.66 -9.08
N GLU A 23 -16.51 -1.96 -9.06
CA GLU A 23 -17.10 -1.43 -7.83
C GLU A 23 -17.56 -2.53 -6.87
N GLU A 24 -18.07 -3.64 -7.39
CA GLU A 24 -18.55 -4.76 -6.58
C GLU A 24 -17.38 -5.39 -5.82
N GLU A 25 -16.30 -5.74 -6.51
CA GLU A 25 -15.09 -6.29 -5.89
C GLU A 25 -14.46 -5.33 -4.88
N ARG A 26 -14.48 -4.02 -5.17
CA ARG A 26 -14.00 -2.99 -4.23
C ARG A 26 -14.80 -3.03 -2.92
N LEU A 27 -16.12 -3.19 -3.00
CA LEU A 27 -16.98 -3.29 -1.83
C LEU A 27 -16.82 -4.63 -1.11
N GLN A 28 -16.67 -5.75 -1.83
CA GLN A 28 -16.38 -7.05 -1.24
C GLN A 28 -15.05 -7.05 -0.46
N LEU A 29 -14.01 -6.44 -1.02
CA LEU A 29 -12.74 -6.23 -0.33
C LEU A 29 -12.91 -5.36 0.93
N ALA A 30 -13.72 -4.31 0.87
CA ALA A 30 -14.02 -3.50 2.04
C ALA A 30 -14.71 -4.31 3.16
N ASP A 31 -15.68 -5.13 2.81
CA ASP A 31 -16.40 -5.95 3.78
C ASP A 31 -15.49 -7.03 4.39
N ALA A 32 -14.61 -7.63 3.58
CA ALA A 32 -13.58 -8.57 4.05
C ALA A 32 -12.60 -7.90 5.04
N LEU A 33 -12.15 -6.68 4.74
CA LEU A 33 -11.29 -5.93 5.65
C LEU A 33 -12.01 -5.56 6.94
N ILE A 34 -13.26 -5.08 6.87
CA ILE A 34 -14.08 -4.78 8.05
C ILE A 34 -14.24 -6.02 8.95
N ALA A 35 -14.51 -7.19 8.35
CA ALA A 35 -14.60 -8.45 9.09
C ALA A 35 -13.27 -8.80 9.77
N GLY A 36 -12.14 -8.69 9.05
CA GLY A 36 -10.81 -8.95 9.60
C GLY A 36 -10.40 -7.97 10.72
N LEU A 37 -10.76 -6.70 10.59
CA LEU A 37 -10.55 -5.68 11.63
C LEU A 37 -11.37 -6.00 12.88
N THR A 38 -12.64 -6.35 12.71
CA THR A 38 -13.56 -6.70 13.81
C THR A 38 -13.02 -7.88 14.62
N GLN A 39 -12.52 -8.93 13.95
CA GLN A 39 -11.88 -10.08 14.62
C GLN A 39 -10.65 -9.68 15.46
N LYS A 40 -10.01 -8.56 15.14
CA LYS A 40 -8.85 -8.01 15.85
C LYS A 40 -9.21 -6.90 16.84
N ASN A 41 -10.50 -6.69 17.13
CA ASN A 41 -11.02 -5.57 17.93
C ASN A 41 -10.58 -4.19 17.40
N GLN A 42 -10.44 -4.07 16.07
CA GLN A 42 -10.13 -2.83 15.39
C GLN A 42 -11.36 -2.35 14.61
N LYS A 43 -11.49 -1.02 14.47
CA LYS A 43 -12.57 -0.39 13.67
C LYS A 43 -12.04 0.23 12.37
N ILE A 44 -10.75 0.48 12.32
CA ILE A 44 -10.05 1.20 11.27
C ILE A 44 -8.74 0.48 10.98
N GLY A 45 -8.26 0.58 9.75
CA GLY A 45 -7.06 -0.10 9.33
C GLY A 45 -7.04 -0.34 7.83
N SER A 46 -5.94 -0.89 7.35
CA SER A 46 -5.69 -1.10 5.94
C SER A 46 -5.28 -2.53 5.63
N MET A 47 -5.35 -2.90 4.35
CA MET A 47 -4.73 -4.12 3.82
C MET A 47 -3.87 -3.80 2.60
N LEU A 48 -2.88 -4.64 2.33
CA LEU A 48 -2.05 -4.51 1.13
C LEU A 48 -2.82 -5.07 -0.06
N LEU A 49 -2.76 -4.34 -1.18
CA LEU A 49 -3.19 -4.82 -2.48
C LEU A 49 -1.97 -5.03 -3.37
N ASP A 50 -2.19 -5.74 -4.47
CA ASP A 50 -1.21 -5.73 -5.54
C ASP A 50 -1.13 -4.36 -6.20
N GLY A 51 0.06 -4.03 -6.67
CA GLY A 51 0.39 -2.71 -7.16
C GLY A 51 1.72 -2.23 -6.59
N ARG A 52 2.60 -1.82 -7.50
CA ARG A 52 3.88 -1.20 -7.18
C ARG A 52 4.10 0.01 -8.04
N ARG A 53 4.67 1.05 -7.46
CA ARG A 53 5.12 2.24 -8.20
C ARG A 53 6.11 1.77 -9.26
N ILE A 54 6.00 2.30 -10.49
CA ILE A 54 6.90 1.86 -11.56
C ILE A 54 8.34 2.31 -11.27
N PRO A 55 9.37 1.59 -11.74
CA PRO A 55 10.76 1.87 -11.35
C PRO A 55 11.24 3.30 -11.59
N THR A 56 10.80 3.94 -12.68
CA THR A 56 11.16 5.33 -12.98
C THR A 56 10.55 6.34 -12.00
N CYS A 57 9.47 5.98 -11.32
CA CYS A 57 8.78 6.81 -10.35
C CYS A 57 9.20 6.52 -8.91
N GLU A 58 9.95 5.45 -8.64
CA GLU A 58 10.57 5.18 -7.33
C GLU A 58 11.80 6.10 -7.11
N THR A 59 11.58 7.41 -7.07
CA THR A 59 12.64 8.43 -6.88
C THR A 59 12.19 9.57 -5.94
N GLN A 60 13.17 10.30 -5.39
CA GLN A 60 12.96 11.54 -4.64
C GLN A 60 13.09 12.80 -5.52
N ASP A 61 13.43 12.62 -6.78
CA ASP A 61 13.52 13.73 -7.71
C ASP A 61 12.11 14.26 -8.04
N LEU A 62 11.79 15.44 -7.48
CA LEU A 62 10.50 16.09 -7.70
C LEU A 62 10.26 16.44 -9.17
N SER A 63 11.31 16.63 -9.98
CA SER A 63 11.13 16.88 -11.41
C SER A 63 10.61 15.63 -12.12
N VAL A 64 11.10 14.45 -11.73
CA VAL A 64 10.60 13.16 -12.22
C VAL A 64 9.19 12.90 -11.72
N LEU A 65 8.92 13.10 -10.43
CA LEU A 65 7.58 12.88 -9.85
C LEU A 65 6.51 13.82 -10.43
N ARG A 66 6.89 15.01 -10.89
CA ARG A 66 5.98 15.98 -11.54
C ARG A 66 5.83 15.76 -13.05
N ALA A 67 6.61 14.85 -13.63
CA ALA A 67 6.54 14.49 -15.04
C ALA A 67 5.70 13.23 -15.25
N PHE A 68 5.13 13.10 -16.45
CA PHE A 68 4.53 11.84 -16.90
C PHE A 68 5.61 10.75 -17.00
N PRO A 69 5.36 9.51 -16.58
CA PRO A 69 4.09 8.95 -16.09
C PRO A 69 3.86 9.06 -14.57
N CYS A 70 4.77 9.69 -13.82
CA CYS A 70 4.75 9.68 -12.36
C CYS A 70 3.74 10.65 -11.73
N ASN A 71 3.32 11.67 -12.49
CA ASN A 71 2.32 12.65 -12.07
C ASN A 71 0.87 12.21 -12.29
N ASP A 72 0.64 11.02 -12.86
CA ASP A 72 -0.68 10.48 -13.13
C ASP A 72 -0.93 9.21 -12.28
N PRO A 73 -1.95 9.21 -11.40
CA PRO A 73 -2.31 8.07 -10.55
C PRO A 73 -2.59 6.76 -11.32
N THR A 74 -2.93 6.85 -12.60
CA THR A 74 -3.27 5.71 -13.47
C THR A 74 -2.07 5.12 -14.20
N THR A 75 -0.92 5.81 -14.17
CA THR A 75 0.30 5.35 -14.86
C THR A 75 1.53 5.27 -13.95
N ALA A 76 1.48 5.85 -12.75
CA ALA A 76 2.59 5.83 -11.80
C ALA A 76 2.79 4.46 -11.14
N PHE A 77 1.79 3.57 -11.21
CA PHE A 77 1.79 2.24 -10.59
C PHE A 77 1.43 1.16 -11.62
N ALA A 78 1.90 -0.06 -11.36
CA ALA A 78 1.58 -1.25 -12.12
C ALA A 78 1.30 -2.44 -11.19
N THR A 79 0.35 -3.29 -11.57
CA THR A 79 0.07 -4.56 -10.89
C THR A 79 0.98 -5.67 -11.44
N SER A 80 1.25 -6.66 -10.60
CA SER A 80 1.92 -7.92 -10.97
C SER A 80 0.91 -9.00 -11.39
N ASP A 81 -0.29 -8.99 -10.80
CA ASP A 81 -1.40 -9.87 -11.15
C ASP A 81 -1.90 -9.54 -12.56
N LYS A 82 -1.98 -10.57 -13.40
CA LYS A 82 -2.39 -10.47 -14.80
C LYS A 82 -3.85 -10.87 -15.02
N HIS A 83 -4.53 -11.32 -13.96
CA HIS A 83 -5.90 -11.83 -14.05
C HIS A 83 -6.95 -10.76 -13.72
N THR A 84 -6.54 -9.65 -13.10
CA THR A 84 -7.42 -8.54 -12.71
C THR A 84 -7.15 -7.32 -13.59
N ASP A 85 -8.19 -6.75 -14.21
CA ASP A 85 -8.08 -5.46 -14.89
C ASP A 85 -8.00 -4.32 -13.86
N SER A 86 -6.80 -3.78 -13.66
CA SER A 86 -6.54 -2.72 -12.67
C SER A 86 -7.01 -1.33 -13.11
N THR A 87 -7.61 -1.17 -14.30
CA THR A 87 -8.02 0.14 -14.85
C THR A 87 -9.03 0.84 -13.94
N PHE A 88 -9.97 0.09 -13.36
CA PHE A 88 -10.92 0.64 -12.40
C PHE A 88 -10.25 0.96 -11.06
N MET A 89 -9.36 0.09 -10.58
CA MET A 89 -8.66 0.29 -9.31
C MET A 89 -7.94 1.64 -9.29
N PHE A 90 -7.21 1.98 -10.34
CA PHE A 90 -6.38 3.19 -10.37
C PHE A 90 -7.20 4.48 -10.49
N LYS A 91 -8.53 4.41 -10.60
CA LYS A 91 -9.44 5.56 -10.50
C LYS A 91 -10.00 5.74 -9.09
N ASN A 92 -9.66 4.84 -8.16
CA ASN A 92 -10.23 4.77 -6.82
C ASN A 92 -9.25 5.15 -5.70
N TRP A 93 -8.30 6.03 -6.01
CA TRP A 93 -7.45 6.68 -5.02
C TRP A 93 -8.24 7.57 -4.06
N ALA A 94 -7.76 7.67 -2.82
CA ALA A 94 -8.24 8.68 -1.90
C ALA A 94 -7.89 10.08 -2.42
N SER A 95 -8.60 11.10 -1.92
CA SER A 95 -8.35 12.48 -2.33
C SER A 95 -6.90 12.89 -2.08
N GLY A 96 -6.16 13.23 -3.15
CA GLY A 96 -4.76 13.65 -3.09
C GLY A 96 -3.75 12.50 -3.23
N GLU A 97 -4.21 11.28 -3.47
CA GLU A 97 -3.37 10.09 -3.64
C GLU A 97 -3.24 9.64 -5.12
N PRO A 98 -2.17 8.90 -5.48
CA PRO A 98 -1.00 8.60 -4.65
C PRO A 98 -0.18 9.86 -4.41
N SER A 99 0.35 10.00 -3.21
CA SER A 99 1.17 11.14 -2.87
C SER A 99 2.58 11.01 -3.47
N SER A 100 3.31 12.12 -3.56
CA SER A 100 4.76 12.10 -3.84
C SER A 100 5.55 12.07 -2.52
N SER A 101 4.93 11.58 -1.44
CA SER A 101 5.53 11.65 -0.11
C SER A 101 6.64 10.61 0.02
N PHE A 102 7.70 11.01 0.70
CA PHE A 102 8.79 10.10 1.08
C PHE A 102 8.95 10.20 2.60
N TYR A 103 9.05 9.04 3.24
CA TYR A 103 9.25 8.98 4.67
C TYR A 103 10.73 9.13 4.98
N GLN A 104 11.11 10.17 5.73
CA GLN A 104 12.47 10.36 6.21
C GLN A 104 12.56 9.91 7.67
N GLN A 105 13.17 8.75 7.91
CA GLN A 105 13.54 8.33 9.26
C GLN A 105 15.01 8.68 9.52
N SER A 106 15.26 9.49 10.55
CA SER A 106 16.61 9.67 11.07
C SER A 106 16.99 8.43 11.90
N VAL A 107 17.93 7.63 11.41
CA VAL A 107 18.55 6.57 12.21
C VAL A 107 19.85 7.11 12.76
N LEU A 108 19.91 7.26 14.09
CA LEU A 108 21.15 7.59 14.78
C LEU A 108 21.99 6.31 14.84
N LEU A 109 22.95 6.17 13.94
CA LEU A 109 23.92 5.08 14.04
C LEU A 109 25.00 5.53 15.02
N LEU A 110 24.96 4.97 16.24
CA LEU A 110 26.02 5.14 17.23
C LEU A 110 27.17 4.21 16.87
N PHE A 111 28.17 4.72 16.14
CA PHE A 111 29.39 3.95 15.84
C PHE A 111 30.46 4.08 16.95
N ASP A 112 30.47 5.19 17.68
CA ASP A 112 31.36 5.50 18.81
C ASP A 112 30.84 6.79 19.47
N SER A 113 30.96 6.92 20.79
CA SER A 113 30.77 8.16 21.60
C SER A 113 31.28 9.47 21.00
N LYS A 114 32.18 9.44 20.01
CA LYS A 114 32.79 10.61 19.36
C LYS A 114 32.37 10.84 17.91
N THR A 115 31.67 9.91 17.26
CA THR A 115 31.21 10.05 15.87
C THR A 115 29.72 9.74 15.76
N LYS A 116 28.90 10.79 15.78
CA LYS A 116 27.48 10.69 15.41
C LYS A 116 27.36 10.77 13.90
N LEU A 117 27.10 9.64 13.24
CA LEU A 117 26.66 9.66 11.84
C LEU A 117 25.13 9.65 11.84
N ASN A 118 24.53 10.76 11.43
CA ASN A 118 23.10 10.78 11.11
C ASN A 118 22.92 10.10 9.76
N SER A 119 22.51 8.83 9.76
CA SER A 119 22.07 8.16 8.54
C SER A 119 20.58 8.43 8.37
N TYR A 120 20.21 9.10 7.28
CA TYR A 120 18.82 9.28 6.92
C TYR A 120 18.41 8.14 6.01
N PHE A 121 17.47 7.33 6.48
CA PHE A 121 16.80 6.37 5.63
C PHE A 121 15.57 7.06 5.05
N ARG A 122 15.48 7.11 3.72
CA ARG A 122 14.33 7.70 3.02
C ARG A 122 13.68 6.62 2.18
N ASP A 123 12.49 6.21 2.58
CA ASP A 123 11.71 5.21 1.87
C ASP A 123 10.55 5.87 1.14
N ILE A 124 10.27 5.39 -0.06
CA ILE A 124 9.22 5.89 -0.94
C ILE A 124 7.98 5.03 -0.73
N GLU A 125 6.82 5.66 -0.72
CA GLU A 125 5.52 4.99 -0.75
C GLU A 125 5.32 4.34 -2.13
N ALA A 126 5.89 3.14 -2.29
CA ALA A 126 5.96 2.41 -3.55
C ALA A 126 4.95 1.26 -3.64
N CYS A 127 4.19 0.97 -2.59
CA CYS A 127 3.17 -0.07 -2.56
C CYS A 127 1.77 0.52 -2.41
N ILE A 128 0.73 -0.29 -2.63
CA ILE A 128 -0.66 0.14 -2.53
C ILE A 128 -1.32 -0.51 -1.32
N GLN A 129 -2.12 0.27 -0.60
CA GLN A 129 -3.02 -0.22 0.43
C GLN A 129 -4.45 0.25 0.19
N PHE A 130 -5.40 -0.51 0.73
CA PHE A 130 -6.82 -0.20 0.74
C PHE A 130 -7.29 -0.04 2.19
N THR A 131 -7.99 1.05 2.48
CA THR A 131 -8.16 1.54 3.86
C THR A 131 -9.63 1.62 4.29
N ILE A 132 -9.92 1.20 5.52
CA ILE A 132 -11.12 1.58 6.27
C ILE A 132 -10.73 2.70 7.24
N SER A 133 -11.30 3.88 7.03
CA SER A 133 -10.98 5.12 7.73
C SER A 133 -12.26 5.77 8.25
N PRO A 134 -12.21 6.58 9.33
CA PRO A 134 -13.33 7.42 9.73
C PRO A 134 -13.54 8.60 8.77
N ASN A 135 -12.55 8.89 7.90
CA ASN A 135 -12.65 9.90 6.85
C ASN A 135 -13.32 9.31 5.61
N ASP A 136 -14.47 9.85 5.23
CA ASP A 136 -15.28 9.45 4.08
C ASP A 136 -14.54 9.59 2.74
N LYS A 137 -13.60 10.54 2.63
CA LYS A 137 -12.76 10.74 1.44
C LYS A 137 -11.63 9.71 1.30
N ARG A 138 -11.43 8.87 2.31
CA ARG A 138 -10.35 7.86 2.39
C ARG A 138 -10.85 6.43 2.57
N THR A 139 -11.99 6.26 3.22
CA THR A 139 -12.56 4.94 3.48
C THR A 139 -12.93 4.25 2.18
N LYS A 140 -12.59 2.97 2.07
CA LYS A 140 -12.76 2.13 0.87
C LYS A 140 -12.04 2.68 -0.36
N LYS A 141 -10.93 3.40 -0.18
CA LYS A 141 -10.10 3.97 -1.26
C LYS A 141 -8.65 3.53 -1.15
N LEU A 142 -7.90 3.74 -2.24
CA LEU A 142 -6.47 3.45 -2.29
C LEU A 142 -5.63 4.54 -1.64
N ASN A 143 -4.53 4.14 -1.04
CA ASN A 143 -3.40 4.98 -0.67
C ASN A 143 -2.12 4.35 -1.19
N ASP A 144 -1.11 5.15 -1.53
CA ASP A 144 0.23 4.61 -1.59
C ASP A 144 0.76 4.41 -0.16
N ALA A 145 1.70 3.51 0.00
CA ALA A 145 2.22 3.12 1.30
C ALA A 145 3.65 2.63 1.16
N LEU A 146 4.39 2.68 2.27
CA LEU A 146 5.66 1.98 2.35
C LEU A 146 5.42 0.48 2.15
N CYS A 147 6.25 -0.13 1.29
CA CYS A 147 6.21 -1.57 1.07
C CYS A 147 6.58 -2.39 2.32
N ASP A 148 7.29 -1.77 3.25
CA ASP A 148 7.64 -2.34 4.54
C ASP A 148 7.08 -1.49 5.68
N TYR A 149 5.94 -1.93 6.24
CA TYR A 149 5.29 -1.25 7.35
C TYR A 149 6.10 -1.25 8.64
N SER A 150 7.09 -2.15 8.81
CA SER A 150 7.99 -2.07 9.96
C SER A 150 8.84 -0.80 9.96
N LYS A 151 8.93 -0.15 8.79
CA LYS A 151 9.57 1.15 8.56
C LYS A 151 8.57 2.31 8.43
N GLY A 152 7.27 2.02 8.56
CA GLY A 152 6.17 2.98 8.51
C GLY A 152 6.20 3.99 9.66
N PRO A 153 5.45 5.09 9.58
CA PRO A 153 5.41 6.08 10.64
C PRO A 153 4.94 5.39 11.92
N GLY A 154 5.85 5.30 12.92
CA GLY A 154 5.57 4.83 14.27
C GLY A 154 4.62 5.75 15.06
N ASN A 155 3.80 6.54 14.37
CA ASN A 155 2.84 7.44 14.99
C ASN A 155 1.53 6.68 15.20
N GLY A 156 1.23 6.37 16.46
CA GLY A 156 -0.04 5.76 16.87
C GLY A 156 -1.29 6.61 16.58
N ALA A 157 -1.12 7.82 16.02
CA ALA A 157 -2.24 8.68 15.61
C ALA A 157 -2.84 8.33 14.24
N THR A 158 -2.17 7.54 13.40
CA THR A 158 -2.67 7.17 12.05
C THR A 158 -2.94 5.67 11.93
N VAL A 159 -3.78 5.17 12.84
CA VAL A 159 -4.11 3.74 12.98
C VAL A 159 -4.87 3.20 11.75
N ASP A 160 -5.55 4.05 11.00
CA ASP A 160 -6.21 3.64 9.76
C ASP A 160 -5.22 3.19 8.67
N PHE A 161 -3.99 3.70 8.69
CA PHE A 161 -2.94 3.20 7.82
C PHE A 161 -2.34 1.88 8.29
N TRP A 162 -2.51 1.47 9.54
CA TRP A 162 -1.92 0.21 10.00
C TRP A 162 -2.41 -0.98 9.16
N ASN A 163 -1.45 -1.78 8.71
CA ASN A 163 -1.74 -2.92 7.87
C ASN A 163 -2.16 -4.14 8.70
N PHE A 164 -3.35 -4.68 8.43
CA PHE A 164 -3.94 -5.84 9.12
C PHE A 164 -4.09 -7.07 8.22
N GLY A 165 -3.70 -6.99 6.95
CA GLY A 165 -3.80 -8.11 6.02
C GLY A 165 -3.40 -7.75 4.60
N ALA A 166 -3.73 -8.65 3.68
CA ALA A 166 -3.52 -8.52 2.25
C ALA A 166 -4.68 -9.15 1.48
N ALA A 167 -4.99 -8.64 0.28
CA ALA A 167 -5.96 -9.25 -0.61
C ALA A 167 -5.30 -10.34 -1.46
N CYS A 168 -5.75 -11.58 -1.32
CA CYS A 168 -5.28 -12.70 -2.13
C CYS A 168 -6.41 -13.17 -3.06
N GLY A 169 -6.11 -13.30 -4.35
CA GLY A 169 -7.05 -13.73 -5.38
C GLY A 169 -6.60 -15.01 -6.06
N ARG A 170 -7.56 -15.80 -6.53
CA ARG A 170 -7.33 -16.98 -7.37
C ARG A 170 -8.49 -17.14 -8.32
N VAL A 171 -8.23 -17.78 -9.46
CA VAL A 171 -9.30 -18.16 -10.38
C VAL A 171 -10.23 -19.14 -9.68
N ALA A 172 -11.55 -18.94 -9.81
CA ALA A 172 -12.53 -19.83 -9.24
C ALA A 172 -12.39 -21.23 -9.85
N GLU A 173 -12.13 -22.24 -9.02
CA GLU A 173 -12.24 -23.64 -9.41
C GLU A 173 -13.71 -24.05 -9.40
N PHE A 174 -14.36 -23.98 -10.56
CA PHE A 174 -15.66 -24.62 -10.72
C PHE A 174 -15.43 -26.12 -10.92
N LYS A 175 -15.88 -26.93 -9.95
CA LYS A 175 -15.93 -28.40 -10.02
C LYS A 175 -17.35 -28.85 -10.28
#